data_AF-A0A6B3SJ17-F1
#
_entry.id   AF-A0A6B3SJ17-F1
#
_cell.length_a   1.000
_cell.length_b   1.000
_cell.length_c   1.000
_cell.angle_alpha   90.00
_cell.angle_beta   90.00
_cell.angle_gamma   90.00
#
_symmetry.space_group_name_H-M   'P 1'
#
loop_
_entity.id
_entity.type
_entity.pdbx_description
1 polymer ?
#
loop_
_entity_poly.entity_id
_entity_poly.type
_entity_poly.pdbx_seq_one_letter_code
_entity_poly.pdbx_strand_id
1 'polypeptide(L)'
;MNLPSPPWRRLLLASAALLLAACSAPKYTVDDGRQIDPVLLRNLNAYKTGHAALRNAAIRSSALRDAECDKQWEFPVVFASSKGMEENERVAWVRVAGVDERLTVLASAIAPQLEPGDKILRINDSSSVDPKPALEAIARWQENGTAFSVVTHNGKKVEVKPVEVCRGHPEIAPPASPLVQDYHWLKSVHPLELFQEGLTDDEALWITLWTQGLSEEAGARMKTFHYGTSIAKGIFNIATTVAGVKGAVMAAQAAVKTAQSAATTLAVEQVKKQLANEASDQVMASVRESIINNTKKMLIQKQAADQMALAAANRGSLSGVSWVAASAFDKADQWALERIRKLNADPLAAFTLHQKLIGAGYSANAFLFDAERLDTLMTRADEIGIRDEVVAVLNGTSPDTAGLAPASMPLSSDMPASDMVLQSADPARSAGADLLMSDSNTSLDLPLETKNKP
;
A
#
# COMPACT_ATOMS: atom_id res chain seq x y z
N MET A 1 52.79 -49.43 28.53
CA MET A 1 51.67 -50.36 28.30
C MET A 1 50.39 -49.54 28.29
N ASN A 2 49.78 -49.34 27.11
CA ASN A 2 48.50 -48.64 26.99
C ASN A 2 47.38 -49.66 27.21
N LEU A 3 46.70 -49.58 28.35
CA LEU A 3 45.52 -50.40 28.62
C LEU A 3 44.38 -49.97 27.68
N PRO A 4 43.68 -50.92 27.02
CA PRO A 4 42.57 -50.59 26.14
C PRO A 4 41.43 -49.93 26.95
N SER A 5 40.93 -48.80 26.45
CA SER A 5 39.80 -48.10 27.06
C SER A 5 38.54 -48.97 27.00
N PRO A 6 37.80 -49.12 28.11
CA PRO A 6 36.64 -49.99 28.14
C PRO A 6 35.50 -49.42 27.28
N PRO A 7 34.71 -50.27 26.60
CA PRO A 7 33.75 -49.87 25.57
C PRO A 7 32.66 -48.90 26.07
N TRP A 8 32.31 -48.97 27.35
CA TRP A 8 31.34 -48.08 27.99
C TRP A 8 31.80 -46.61 28.08
N ARG A 9 33.13 -46.36 28.14
CA ARG A 9 33.66 -44.98 28.10
C ARG A 9 33.48 -44.35 26.71
N ARG A 10 33.58 -45.13 25.64
CA ARG A 10 33.34 -44.65 24.27
C ARG A 10 31.86 -44.36 24.03
N LEU A 11 30.99 -45.18 24.60
CA LEU A 11 29.54 -44.97 24.56
C LEU A 11 29.13 -43.72 25.36
N LEU A 12 29.64 -43.53 26.57
CA LEU A 12 29.38 -42.32 27.36
C LEU A 12 29.91 -41.04 26.69
N LEU A 13 31.10 -41.09 26.08
CA LEU A 13 31.65 -39.95 25.34
C LEU A 13 30.83 -39.64 24.08
N ALA A 14 30.36 -40.67 23.36
CA ALA A 14 29.49 -40.48 22.19
C ALA A 14 28.11 -39.92 22.59
N SER A 15 27.51 -40.41 23.69
CA SER A 15 26.26 -39.88 24.23
C SER A 15 26.38 -38.45 24.74
N ALA A 16 27.48 -38.11 25.42
CA ALA A 16 27.76 -36.74 25.85
C ALA A 16 27.99 -35.79 24.66
N ALA A 17 28.69 -36.25 23.61
CA ALA A 17 28.85 -35.50 22.37
C ALA A 17 27.52 -35.29 21.63
N LEU A 18 26.63 -36.29 21.61
CA LEU A 18 25.29 -36.18 21.02
C LEU A 18 24.39 -35.21 21.80
N LEU A 19 24.46 -35.19 23.14
CA LEU A 19 23.70 -34.26 23.98
C LEU A 19 24.18 -32.81 23.85
N LEU A 20 25.50 -32.61 23.70
CA LEU A 20 26.09 -31.28 23.46
C LEU A 20 25.81 -30.78 22.03
N ALA A 21 25.78 -31.67 21.03
CA ALA A 21 25.41 -31.34 19.65
C ALA A 21 23.91 -31.04 19.48
N ALA A 22 23.03 -31.59 20.33
CA ALA A 22 21.60 -31.30 20.29
C ALA A 22 21.24 -29.88 20.78
N CYS A 23 22.16 -29.18 21.46
CA CYS A 23 21.94 -27.82 21.99
C CYS A 23 22.48 -26.69 21.09
N SER A 24 23.10 -27.01 19.93
CA SER A 24 23.71 -26.02 19.03
C SER A 24 22.82 -25.60 17.85
N ALA A 25 21.53 -25.97 17.87
CA ALA A 25 20.59 -25.50 16.86
C ALA A 25 20.43 -23.97 16.92
N PRO A 26 20.28 -23.28 15.77
CA PRO A 26 20.01 -21.85 15.77
C PRO A 26 18.73 -21.56 16.57
N LYS A 27 18.82 -20.60 17.49
CA LYS A 27 17.66 -20.12 18.26
C LYS A 27 16.89 -19.12 17.41
N TYR A 28 15.62 -19.41 17.18
CA TYR A 28 14.69 -18.52 16.49
C TYR A 28 13.81 -17.78 17.50
N THR A 29 13.41 -16.57 17.15
CA THR A 29 12.47 -15.80 17.97
C THR A 29 11.13 -16.53 18.05
N VAL A 30 10.55 -16.55 19.25
CA VAL A 30 9.21 -17.08 19.53
C VAL A 30 8.37 -15.98 20.17
N ASP A 31 7.05 -16.05 20.02
CA ASP A 31 6.17 -15.19 20.79
C ASP A 31 6.17 -15.65 22.26
N ASP A 32 6.75 -14.82 23.13
CA ASP A 32 6.87 -15.07 24.56
C ASP A 32 5.78 -14.38 25.40
N GLY A 33 4.77 -13.81 24.75
CA GLY A 33 3.65 -13.14 25.41
C GLY A 33 3.99 -11.76 25.99
N ARG A 34 5.19 -11.21 25.74
CA ARG A 34 5.54 -9.86 26.21
C ARG A 34 4.61 -8.80 25.62
N GLN A 35 4.48 -7.67 26.31
CA GLN A 35 3.77 -6.52 25.77
C GLN A 35 4.53 -5.95 24.58
N ILE A 36 3.83 -5.79 23.47
CA ILE A 36 4.32 -5.18 22.23
C ILE A 36 3.44 -3.96 21.96
N ASP A 37 4.02 -2.94 21.33
CA ASP A 37 3.31 -1.74 20.92
C ASP A 37 2.05 -2.10 20.10
N PRO A 38 0.84 -1.74 20.56
CA PRO A 38 -0.39 -2.03 19.84
C PRO A 38 -0.46 -1.35 18.46
N VAL A 39 0.24 -0.23 18.26
CA VAL A 39 0.31 0.43 16.94
C VAL A 39 1.11 -0.43 15.96
N LEU A 40 2.26 -0.96 16.39
CA LEU A 40 3.07 -1.88 15.58
C LEU A 40 2.29 -3.15 15.22
N LEU A 41 1.55 -3.73 16.17
CA LEU A 41 0.72 -4.92 15.91
C LEU A 41 -0.38 -4.62 14.88
N ARG A 42 -1.06 -3.47 14.99
CA ARG A 42 -2.07 -3.04 14.02
C ARG A 42 -1.46 -2.85 12.63
N ASN A 43 -0.31 -2.18 12.54
CA ASN A 43 0.41 -1.96 11.29
C ASN A 43 0.81 -3.29 10.64
N LEU A 44 1.41 -4.21 11.41
CA LEU A 44 1.77 -5.53 10.91
C LEU A 44 0.57 -6.34 10.43
N ASN A 45 -0.56 -6.21 11.11
CA ASN A 45 -1.78 -6.90 10.69
C ASN A 45 -2.28 -6.36 9.36
N ALA A 46 -2.40 -5.03 9.23
CA ALA A 46 -2.77 -4.37 7.97
C ALA A 46 -1.80 -4.71 6.84
N TYR A 47 -0.50 -4.78 7.13
CA TYR A 47 0.54 -5.12 6.17
C TYR A 47 0.37 -6.56 5.65
N LYS A 48 0.17 -7.52 6.56
CA LYS A 48 -0.08 -8.94 6.23
C LYS A 48 -1.36 -9.11 5.40
N THR A 49 -2.47 -8.53 5.85
CA THR A 49 -3.77 -8.68 5.19
C THR A 49 -3.81 -7.94 3.86
N GLY A 50 -3.20 -6.75 3.78
CA GLY A 50 -3.08 -5.98 2.55
C GLY A 50 -2.31 -6.74 1.47
N HIS A 51 -1.17 -7.35 1.83
CA HIS A 51 -0.42 -8.17 0.88
C HIS A 51 -1.27 -9.32 0.32
N ALA A 52 -2.01 -10.03 1.17
CA ALA A 52 -2.90 -11.10 0.71
C ALA A 52 -3.97 -10.58 -0.28
N ALA A 53 -4.60 -9.45 0.04
CA ALA A 53 -5.61 -8.83 -0.81
C ALA A 53 -5.02 -8.39 -2.18
N LEU A 54 -3.84 -7.74 -2.18
CA LEU A 54 -3.17 -7.32 -3.41
C LEU A 54 -2.71 -8.50 -4.27
N ARG A 55 -2.26 -9.61 -3.68
CA ARG A 55 -1.90 -10.81 -4.45
C ARG A 55 -3.14 -11.42 -5.14
N ASN A 56 -4.28 -11.47 -4.45
CA ASN A 56 -5.54 -11.91 -5.05
C ASN A 56 -5.96 -10.99 -6.21
N ALA A 57 -5.89 -9.68 -5.98
CA ALA A 57 -6.18 -8.67 -6.98
C ALA A 57 -5.26 -8.76 -8.21
N ALA A 58 -3.96 -9.00 -8.02
CA ALA A 58 -3.01 -9.20 -9.12
C ALA A 58 -3.41 -10.41 -10.00
N ILE A 59 -3.75 -11.55 -9.39
CA ILE A 59 -4.24 -12.73 -10.12
C ILE A 59 -5.52 -12.39 -10.88
N ARG A 60 -6.48 -11.71 -10.25
CA ARG A 60 -7.72 -11.29 -10.91
C ARG A 60 -7.44 -10.36 -12.09
N SER A 61 -6.53 -9.39 -11.94
CA SER A 61 -6.15 -8.46 -13.00
C SER A 61 -5.50 -9.18 -14.19
N SER A 62 -4.73 -10.24 -13.95
CA SER A 62 -4.12 -11.04 -15.02
C SER A 62 -5.14 -11.67 -15.97
N ALA A 63 -6.38 -11.88 -15.52
CA ALA A 63 -7.45 -12.43 -16.34
C ALA A 63 -7.85 -11.51 -17.50
N LEU A 64 -7.57 -10.20 -17.42
CA LEU A 64 -7.81 -9.26 -18.52
C LEU A 64 -7.00 -9.61 -19.77
N ARG A 65 -5.78 -10.14 -19.60
CA ARG A 65 -4.80 -10.34 -20.69
C ARG A 65 -4.69 -9.09 -21.59
N ASP A 66 -4.67 -7.92 -20.96
CA ASP A 66 -4.87 -6.65 -21.63
C ASP A 66 -3.79 -6.38 -22.69
N ALA A 67 -4.15 -6.23 -23.96
CA ALA A 67 -3.19 -6.01 -25.03
C ALA A 67 -2.63 -4.58 -25.07
N GLU A 68 -3.26 -3.65 -24.33
CA GLU A 68 -3.01 -2.21 -24.38
C GLU A 68 -2.02 -1.72 -23.33
N CYS A 69 -1.38 -2.62 -22.57
CA CYS A 69 -0.44 -2.27 -21.52
C CYS A 69 0.89 -3.01 -21.66
N ASP A 70 1.96 -2.38 -21.20
CA ASP A 70 3.23 -3.06 -21.00
C ASP A 70 3.09 -4.11 -19.89
N LYS A 71 3.87 -5.19 -20.00
CA LYS A 71 3.75 -6.36 -19.11
C LYS A 71 4.76 -6.35 -17.98
N GLN A 72 4.31 -6.85 -16.83
CA GLN A 72 5.12 -7.19 -15.69
C GLN A 72 4.65 -8.52 -15.11
N TRP A 73 5.42 -9.04 -14.15
CA TRP A 73 5.18 -10.32 -13.52
C TRP A 73 4.96 -10.14 -12.03
N GLU A 74 4.02 -10.90 -11.49
CA GLU A 74 3.63 -10.88 -10.08
C GLU A 74 3.64 -12.29 -9.53
N PHE A 75 4.26 -12.50 -8.38
CA PHE A 75 4.09 -13.77 -7.68
C PHE A 75 2.77 -13.79 -6.88
N PRO A 76 2.11 -14.96 -6.79
CA PRO A 76 0.92 -15.14 -5.98
C PRO A 76 1.23 -15.35 -4.49
N VAL A 77 2.46 -15.05 -4.07
CA VAL A 77 2.97 -15.30 -2.71
C VAL A 77 4.00 -14.24 -2.37
N VAL A 78 4.04 -13.83 -1.10
CA VAL A 78 4.99 -12.87 -0.55
C VAL A 78 5.79 -13.57 0.54
N PHE A 79 7.11 -13.36 0.53
CA PHE A 79 8.01 -13.89 1.55
C PHE A 79 8.59 -12.77 2.42
N ALA A 80 8.89 -13.10 3.67
CA ALA A 80 9.47 -12.18 4.64
C ALA A 80 10.41 -12.92 5.59
N SER A 81 11.29 -12.16 6.25
CA SER A 81 12.07 -12.63 7.39
C SER A 81 12.31 -11.49 8.37
N SER A 82 12.32 -11.79 9.66
CA SER A 82 12.64 -10.82 10.71
C SER A 82 14.12 -10.84 11.11
N LYS A 83 14.96 -11.55 10.36
CA LYS A 83 16.42 -11.53 10.54
C LYS A 83 16.91 -10.07 10.54
N GLY A 84 17.77 -9.68 11.47
CA GLY A 84 18.31 -8.32 11.51
C GLY A 84 17.37 -7.21 12.04
N MET A 85 16.12 -7.53 12.38
CA MET A 85 15.21 -6.60 13.09
C MET A 85 15.51 -6.55 14.59
N GLU A 86 15.03 -5.51 15.28
CA GLU A 86 15.13 -5.40 16.74
C GLU A 86 14.32 -6.49 17.46
N GLU A 87 14.71 -6.86 18.69
CA GLU A 87 14.11 -8.01 19.39
C GLU A 87 12.58 -7.91 19.53
N ASN A 88 12.07 -6.77 19.98
CA ASN A 88 10.62 -6.58 20.14
C ASN A 88 9.90 -6.55 18.78
N GLU A 89 10.56 -6.06 17.73
CA GLU A 89 10.01 -6.10 16.37
C GLU A 89 9.91 -7.55 15.87
N ARG A 90 10.95 -8.37 16.07
CA ARG A 90 10.90 -9.81 15.72
C ARG A 90 9.74 -10.52 16.42
N VAL A 91 9.55 -10.28 17.72
CA VAL A 91 8.43 -10.85 18.47
C VAL A 91 7.08 -10.39 17.90
N ALA A 92 6.96 -9.13 17.48
CA ALA A 92 5.75 -8.60 16.84
C ALA A 92 5.46 -9.32 15.50
N TRP A 93 6.48 -9.52 14.66
CA TRP A 93 6.36 -10.24 13.40
C TRP A 93 5.99 -11.72 13.59
N VAL A 94 6.56 -12.38 14.60
CA VAL A 94 6.18 -13.75 14.98
C VAL A 94 4.72 -13.80 15.43
N ARG A 95 4.30 -12.86 16.30
CA ARG A 95 2.93 -12.82 16.83
C ARG A 95 1.88 -12.63 15.74
N VAL A 96 2.11 -11.73 14.79
CA VAL A 96 1.09 -11.35 13.79
C VAL A 96 1.14 -12.24 12.55
N ALA A 97 2.34 -12.54 12.06
CA ALA A 97 2.55 -13.19 10.77
C ALA A 97 3.25 -14.54 10.88
N GLY A 98 3.67 -14.96 12.08
CA GLY A 98 4.50 -16.14 12.26
C GLY A 98 5.89 -15.98 11.66
N VAL A 99 6.34 -14.76 11.35
CA VAL A 99 7.61 -14.51 10.65
C VAL A 99 8.76 -14.36 11.66
N ASP A 100 9.67 -15.32 11.66
CA ASP A 100 10.92 -15.28 12.43
C ASP A 100 12.13 -15.04 11.51
N GLU A 101 13.34 -15.32 11.98
CA GLU A 101 14.58 -15.11 11.23
C GLU A 101 14.75 -16.06 10.03
N ARG A 102 13.83 -17.00 9.80
CA ARG A 102 13.81 -17.85 8.60
C ARG A 102 12.97 -17.21 7.52
N LEU A 103 13.23 -17.58 6.26
CA LEU A 103 12.38 -17.18 5.16
C LEU A 103 11.00 -17.81 5.35
N THR A 104 9.98 -16.97 5.46
CA THR A 104 8.62 -17.34 5.81
C THR A 104 7.64 -16.81 4.77
N VAL A 105 6.59 -17.57 4.45
CA VAL A 105 5.46 -17.08 3.66
C VAL A 105 4.69 -16.05 4.49
N LEU A 106 4.67 -14.79 4.06
CA LEU A 106 3.92 -13.71 4.70
C LEU A 106 2.44 -13.74 4.29
N ALA A 107 2.20 -13.87 2.98
CA ALA A 107 0.87 -13.85 2.38
C ALA A 107 0.85 -14.69 1.11
N SER A 108 -0.31 -15.25 0.75
CA SER A 108 -0.50 -15.96 -0.51
C SER A 108 -1.93 -15.79 -1.03
N ALA A 109 -2.06 -15.71 -2.35
CA ALA A 109 -3.32 -15.68 -3.07
C ALA A 109 -3.85 -17.06 -3.48
N ILE A 110 -2.99 -18.09 -3.47
CA ILE A 110 -3.35 -19.46 -3.87
C ILE A 110 -3.09 -20.40 -2.69
N ALA A 111 -3.95 -20.32 -1.67
CA ALA A 111 -4.17 -21.45 -0.79
C ALA A 111 -4.83 -22.59 -1.61
N PRO A 112 -4.39 -23.86 -1.50
CA PRO A 112 -3.72 -24.43 -0.34
C PRO A 112 -2.22 -24.79 -0.54
N GLN A 113 -1.49 -24.25 -1.51
CA GLN A 113 -0.12 -24.72 -1.78
C GLN A 113 0.96 -24.10 -0.87
N LEU A 114 0.86 -22.83 -0.51
CA LEU A 114 1.72 -22.21 0.51
C LEU A 114 0.83 -21.41 1.45
N GLU A 115 0.95 -21.65 2.74
CA GLU A 115 0.13 -21.00 3.76
C GLU A 115 0.94 -19.92 4.48
N PRO A 116 0.33 -18.76 4.83
CA PRO A 116 0.97 -17.78 5.70
C PRO A 116 1.54 -18.45 6.97
N GLY A 117 2.83 -18.21 7.23
CA GLY A 117 3.58 -18.83 8.32
C GLY A 117 4.45 -20.02 7.90
N ASP A 118 4.24 -20.61 6.71
CA ASP A 118 5.09 -21.68 6.19
C ASP A 118 6.57 -21.26 6.15
N LYS A 119 7.44 -22.09 6.71
CA LYS A 119 8.90 -21.86 6.77
C LYS A 119 9.56 -22.52 5.57
N ILE A 120 10.40 -21.78 4.85
CA ILE A 120 11.10 -22.28 3.66
C ILE A 120 12.46 -22.84 4.05
N LEU A 121 12.66 -24.12 3.75
CA LEU A 121 13.89 -24.85 4.01
C LEU A 121 14.85 -24.74 2.81
N ARG A 122 14.33 -24.85 1.58
CA ARG A 122 15.10 -24.80 0.33
C ARG A 122 14.36 -24.01 -0.73
N ILE A 123 15.13 -23.33 -1.57
CA ILE A 123 14.67 -22.75 -2.84
C ILE A 123 15.46 -23.40 -3.97
N ASN A 124 14.77 -23.90 -4.99
CA ASN A 124 15.36 -24.70 -6.07
C ASN A 124 16.22 -25.84 -5.48
N ASP A 125 17.42 -26.05 -6.02
CA ASP A 125 18.33 -27.10 -5.60
C ASP A 125 19.29 -26.66 -4.48
N SER A 126 19.02 -25.52 -3.81
CA SER A 126 19.84 -25.05 -2.69
C SER A 126 19.79 -26.02 -1.51
N SER A 127 20.91 -26.17 -0.80
CA SER A 127 21.00 -27.00 0.40
C SER A 127 20.45 -26.31 1.65
N SER A 128 20.43 -24.97 1.66
CA SER A 128 19.89 -24.12 2.73
C SER A 128 19.52 -22.74 2.17
N VAL A 129 18.72 -21.98 2.91
CA VAL A 129 18.23 -20.65 2.50
C VAL A 129 18.69 -19.62 3.52
N ASP A 130 19.54 -18.68 3.08
CA ASP A 130 19.73 -17.41 3.79
C ASP A 130 18.64 -16.42 3.30
N PRO A 131 17.79 -15.87 4.19
CA PRO A 131 16.67 -15.03 3.78
C PRO A 131 17.04 -13.83 2.90
N LYS A 132 18.16 -13.14 3.19
CA LYS A 132 18.54 -11.93 2.45
C LYS A 132 18.80 -12.19 0.97
N PRO A 133 19.80 -13.01 0.58
CA PRO A 133 20.06 -13.30 -0.82
C PRO A 133 18.89 -14.06 -1.49
N ALA A 134 18.07 -14.77 -0.72
CA ALA A 134 16.87 -15.42 -1.23
C ALA A 134 15.80 -14.42 -1.66
N LEU A 135 15.50 -13.41 -0.83
CA LEU A 135 14.54 -12.35 -1.18
C LEU A 135 15.01 -11.54 -2.38
N GLU A 136 16.29 -11.19 -2.45
CA GLU A 136 16.88 -10.53 -3.62
C GLU A 136 16.78 -11.39 -4.88
N ALA A 137 16.96 -12.71 -4.77
CA ALA A 137 16.79 -13.63 -5.90
C ALA A 137 15.33 -13.74 -6.33
N ILE A 138 14.39 -13.78 -5.39
CA ILE A 138 12.95 -13.81 -5.66
C ILE A 138 12.52 -12.54 -6.39
N ALA A 139 12.98 -11.36 -5.97
CA ALA A 139 12.69 -10.10 -6.67
C ALA A 139 13.18 -10.12 -8.14
N ARG A 140 14.42 -10.59 -8.38
CA ARG A 140 14.94 -10.76 -9.75
C ARG A 140 14.16 -11.79 -10.57
N TRP A 141 13.71 -12.89 -9.94
CA TRP A 141 12.88 -13.87 -10.64
C TRP A 141 11.50 -13.31 -10.97
N GLN A 142 10.95 -12.45 -10.10
CA GLN A 142 9.72 -11.73 -10.38
C GLN A 142 9.94 -10.86 -11.61
N GLU A 143 10.92 -9.96 -11.60
CA GLU A 143 11.22 -9.06 -12.74
C GLU A 143 11.35 -9.80 -14.09
N ASN A 144 11.94 -11.00 -14.08
CA ASN A 144 12.15 -11.82 -15.27
C ASN A 144 11.00 -12.79 -15.62
N GLY A 145 9.96 -12.90 -14.80
CA GLY A 145 8.90 -13.89 -14.98
C GLY A 145 9.35 -15.34 -14.78
N THR A 146 10.40 -15.56 -13.99
CA THR A 146 11.00 -16.87 -13.77
C THR A 146 10.31 -17.61 -12.63
N ALA A 147 9.77 -18.79 -12.91
CA ALA A 147 9.25 -19.68 -11.86
C ALA A 147 10.40 -20.29 -11.03
N PHE A 148 10.12 -20.61 -9.77
CA PHE A 148 11.07 -21.28 -8.87
C PHE A 148 10.36 -22.30 -7.99
N SER A 149 11.10 -23.24 -7.42
CA SER A 149 10.54 -24.21 -6.47
C SER A 149 10.95 -23.90 -5.04
N VAL A 150 10.07 -24.21 -4.10
CA VAL A 150 10.35 -24.14 -2.67
C VAL A 150 10.09 -25.49 -2.02
N VAL A 151 10.88 -25.79 -0.99
CA VAL A 151 10.62 -26.87 -0.06
C VAL A 151 10.44 -26.27 1.32
N THR A 152 9.30 -26.49 1.93
CA THR A 152 9.00 -26.02 3.28
C THR A 152 9.64 -26.93 4.34
N HIS A 153 9.71 -26.47 5.59
CA HIS A 153 10.18 -27.27 6.72
C HIS A 153 9.30 -28.49 7.03
N ASN A 154 8.02 -28.49 6.62
CA ASN A 154 7.14 -29.66 6.71
C ASN A 154 7.32 -30.66 5.54
N GLY A 155 8.29 -30.43 4.64
CA GLY A 155 8.63 -31.32 3.54
C GLY A 155 7.79 -31.11 2.27
N LYS A 156 6.85 -30.16 2.26
CA LYS A 156 6.04 -29.82 1.09
C LYS A 156 6.91 -29.18 0.01
N LYS A 157 6.83 -29.69 -1.21
CA LYS A 157 7.48 -29.13 -2.40
C LYS A 157 6.44 -28.42 -3.25
N VAL A 158 6.68 -27.14 -3.57
CA VAL A 158 5.76 -26.29 -4.34
C VAL A 158 6.52 -25.57 -5.43
N GLU A 159 5.93 -25.49 -6.62
CA GLU A 159 6.42 -24.64 -7.70
C GLU A 159 5.67 -23.30 -7.67
N VAL A 160 6.40 -22.21 -7.49
CA VAL A 160 5.88 -20.84 -7.48
C VAL A 160 6.02 -20.27 -8.89
N LYS A 161 4.87 -20.04 -9.54
CA LYS A 161 4.81 -19.46 -10.90
C LYS A 161 4.33 -18.01 -10.83
N PRO A 162 4.98 -17.08 -11.51
CA PRO A 162 4.47 -15.73 -11.63
C PRO A 162 3.28 -15.69 -12.59
N VAL A 163 2.44 -14.67 -12.45
CA VAL A 163 1.38 -14.33 -13.39
C VAL A 163 1.74 -13.05 -14.13
N GLU A 164 1.41 -12.98 -15.42
CA GLU A 164 1.62 -11.79 -16.23
C GLU A 164 0.48 -10.79 -15.99
N VAL A 165 0.82 -9.54 -15.69
CA VAL A 165 -0.12 -8.44 -15.44
C VAL A 165 0.31 -7.20 -16.21
N CYS A 166 -0.51 -6.15 -16.22
CA CYS A 166 -0.05 -4.84 -16.66
C CYS A 166 1.02 -4.30 -15.70
N ARG A 167 1.95 -3.53 -16.23
CA ARG A 167 2.99 -2.83 -15.46
C ARG A 167 2.34 -1.90 -14.44
N GLY A 168 2.95 -1.82 -13.25
CA GLY A 168 2.51 -0.99 -12.13
C GLY A 168 2.27 -1.83 -10.88
N HIS A 169 3.35 -2.27 -10.23
CA HIS A 169 3.30 -3.07 -9.01
C HIS A 169 2.82 -2.24 -7.80
N PRO A 170 1.69 -2.59 -7.14
CA PRO A 170 1.30 -1.96 -5.89
C PRO A 170 2.13 -2.50 -4.73
N GLU A 171 2.89 -1.62 -4.08
CA GLU A 171 3.62 -1.88 -2.83
C GLU A 171 2.88 -1.28 -1.64
N ILE A 172 3.08 -1.88 -0.46
CA ILE A 172 2.51 -1.41 0.79
C ILE A 172 3.63 -0.78 1.61
N ALA A 173 3.40 0.42 2.14
CA ALA A 173 4.30 1.06 3.08
C ALA A 173 4.66 0.11 4.24
N PRO A 174 5.96 -0.02 4.57
CA PRO A 174 6.39 -0.96 5.60
C PRO A 174 5.84 -0.55 6.98
N PRO A 175 5.63 -1.50 7.91
CA PRO A 175 5.06 -1.23 9.23
C PRO A 175 5.81 -0.16 10.04
N ALA A 176 7.13 -0.05 9.85
CA ALA A 176 8.00 0.92 10.49
C ALA A 176 7.89 2.33 9.90
N SER A 177 7.33 2.49 8.70
CA SER A 177 7.14 3.78 8.02
C SER A 177 5.78 3.82 7.32
N PRO A 178 4.67 3.75 8.09
CA PRO A 178 3.35 3.42 7.59
C PRO A 178 2.70 4.53 6.74
N LEU A 179 3.27 5.73 6.71
CA LEU A 179 2.73 6.88 5.97
C LEU A 179 3.53 7.21 4.70
N VAL A 180 4.57 6.43 4.38
CA VAL A 180 5.34 6.66 3.16
C VAL A 180 4.45 6.38 1.94
N GLN A 181 4.55 7.26 0.95
CA GLN A 181 3.89 7.10 -0.35
C GLN A 181 4.90 7.50 -1.43
N ASP A 182 4.95 6.73 -2.50
CA ASP A 182 5.77 7.01 -3.67
C ASP A 182 5.12 6.40 -4.91
N TYR A 183 5.04 7.17 -5.99
CA TYR A 183 4.32 6.82 -7.20
C TYR A 183 5.30 6.82 -8.37
N HIS A 184 5.56 5.61 -8.89
CA HIS A 184 6.52 5.39 -9.96
C HIS A 184 5.94 4.42 -10.99
N TRP A 185 6.41 4.50 -12.24
CA TRP A 185 5.83 3.74 -13.35
C TRP A 185 6.06 2.22 -13.27
N LEU A 186 7.04 1.76 -12.48
CA LEU A 186 7.25 0.31 -12.26
C LEU A 186 6.52 -0.18 -11.02
N LYS A 187 6.49 0.63 -9.97
CA LYS A 187 5.98 0.30 -8.65
C LYS A 187 5.46 1.54 -7.96
N SER A 188 4.38 1.43 -7.19
CA SER A 188 3.87 2.53 -6.38
C SER A 188 3.63 2.06 -4.95
N VAL A 189 4.26 2.74 -4.00
CA VAL A 189 4.12 2.52 -2.56
C VAL A 189 2.90 3.29 -2.07
N HIS A 190 1.93 2.55 -1.52
CA HIS A 190 0.73 3.11 -0.92
C HIS A 190 0.85 3.12 0.61
N PRO A 191 0.37 4.17 1.28
CA PRO A 191 0.47 4.25 2.74
C PRO A 191 -0.36 3.14 3.40
N LEU A 192 0.09 2.67 4.54
CA LEU A 192 -0.44 1.49 5.22
C LEU A 192 -1.86 1.71 5.74
N GLU A 193 -2.22 2.97 6.03
CA GLU A 193 -3.57 3.36 6.45
C GLU A 193 -4.66 2.95 5.45
N LEU A 194 -4.33 2.87 4.16
CA LEU A 194 -5.21 2.33 3.11
C LEU A 194 -5.73 0.91 3.43
N PHE A 195 -4.93 0.11 4.15
CA PHE A 195 -5.21 -1.29 4.45
C PHE A 195 -5.74 -1.51 5.87
N GLN A 196 -5.82 -0.47 6.70
CA GLN A 196 -6.19 -0.59 8.12
C GLN A 196 -7.70 -0.82 8.33
N GLU A 197 -8.56 -0.30 7.45
CA GLU A 197 -10.01 -0.49 7.53
C GLU A 197 -10.51 -1.80 6.91
N GLY A 198 -9.59 -2.61 6.37
CA GLY A 198 -9.92 -3.81 5.61
C GLY A 198 -10.45 -3.49 4.21
N LEU A 199 -9.85 -4.14 3.21
CA LEU A 199 -10.28 -4.05 1.82
C LEU A 199 -11.24 -5.18 1.48
N THR A 200 -12.28 -4.88 0.70
CA THR A 200 -12.97 -5.90 -0.08
C THR A 200 -12.07 -6.38 -1.21
N ASP A 201 -12.38 -7.53 -1.79
CA ASP A 201 -11.64 -8.06 -2.94
C ASP A 201 -11.69 -7.09 -4.14
N ASP A 202 -12.79 -6.36 -4.32
CA ASP A 202 -12.96 -5.40 -5.42
C ASP A 202 -12.28 -4.06 -5.14
N GLU A 203 -12.18 -3.61 -3.89
CA GLU A 203 -11.35 -2.45 -3.53
C GLU A 203 -9.85 -2.76 -3.73
N ALA A 204 -9.40 -3.96 -3.38
CA ALA A 204 -8.03 -4.40 -3.65
C ALA A 204 -7.76 -4.52 -5.16
N LEU A 205 -8.75 -4.97 -5.93
CA LEU A 205 -8.69 -4.97 -7.40
C LEU A 205 -8.63 -3.56 -7.96
N TRP A 206 -9.44 -2.62 -7.43
CA TRP A 206 -9.38 -1.22 -7.79
C TRP A 206 -7.98 -0.64 -7.58
N ILE A 207 -7.37 -0.84 -6.40
CA ILE A 207 -6.02 -0.36 -6.08
C ILE A 207 -4.99 -0.91 -7.07
N THR A 208 -5.08 -2.21 -7.39
CA THR A 208 -4.20 -2.86 -8.37
C THR A 208 -4.35 -2.26 -9.76
N LEU A 209 -5.59 -2.16 -10.26
CA LEU A 209 -5.87 -1.63 -11.60
C LEU A 209 -5.53 -0.14 -11.71
N TRP A 210 -5.75 0.63 -10.65
CA TRP A 210 -5.38 2.04 -10.59
C TRP A 210 -3.87 2.22 -10.63
N THR A 211 -3.12 1.41 -9.90
CA THR A 211 -1.65 1.46 -9.92
C THR A 211 -1.11 1.10 -11.31
N GLN A 212 -1.73 0.12 -11.98
CA GLN A 212 -1.42 -0.21 -13.37
C GLN A 212 -1.77 0.93 -14.33
N GLY A 213 -2.94 1.56 -14.16
CA GLY A 213 -3.34 2.72 -14.94
C GLY A 213 -2.42 3.91 -14.77
N LEU A 214 -1.94 4.18 -13.55
CA LEU A 214 -0.98 5.22 -13.28
C LEU A 214 0.35 4.98 -14.02
N SER A 215 0.82 3.73 -14.02
CA SER A 215 1.98 3.31 -14.80
C SER A 215 1.80 3.59 -16.29
N GLU A 216 0.68 3.19 -16.88
CA GLU A 216 0.48 3.32 -18.32
C GLU A 216 0.21 4.78 -18.75
N GLU A 217 -0.57 5.52 -17.97
CA GLU A 217 -1.01 6.87 -18.33
C GLU A 217 0.04 7.96 -18.03
N ALA A 218 0.83 7.80 -16.97
CA ALA A 218 1.89 8.74 -16.62
C ALA A 218 3.30 8.19 -16.85
N GLY A 219 3.48 6.91 -17.18
CA GLY A 219 4.80 6.28 -17.27
C GLY A 219 5.75 6.96 -18.22
N ALA A 220 5.28 7.36 -19.40
CA ALA A 220 6.09 8.12 -20.36
C ALA A 220 6.57 9.46 -19.77
N ARG A 221 5.67 10.21 -19.11
CA ARG A 221 6.01 11.49 -18.47
C ARG A 221 6.97 11.31 -17.31
N MET A 222 6.74 10.31 -16.48
CA MET A 222 7.60 9.94 -15.35
C MET A 222 9.01 9.55 -15.83
N LYS A 223 9.11 8.69 -16.85
CA LYS A 223 10.38 8.31 -17.49
C LYS A 223 11.10 9.54 -18.05
N THR A 224 10.41 10.39 -18.82
CA THR A 224 11.00 11.61 -19.39
C THR A 224 11.51 12.56 -18.31
N PHE A 225 10.74 12.79 -17.25
CA PHE A 225 11.18 13.62 -16.12
C PHE A 225 12.40 13.00 -15.41
N HIS A 226 12.35 11.70 -15.13
CA HIS A 226 13.44 10.98 -14.46
C HIS A 226 14.75 11.05 -15.25
N TYR A 227 14.73 10.71 -16.54
CA TYR A 227 15.94 10.76 -17.39
C TYR A 227 16.37 12.20 -17.69
N GLY A 228 15.43 13.12 -17.89
CA GLY A 228 15.72 14.53 -18.15
C GLY A 228 16.40 15.24 -16.97
N THR A 229 15.98 14.93 -15.74
CA THR A 229 16.60 15.48 -14.52
C THR A 229 17.90 14.77 -14.14
N SER A 230 18.06 13.49 -14.50
CA SER A 230 19.29 12.72 -14.27
C SER A 230 20.46 13.12 -15.19
N ILE A 231 20.20 13.70 -16.38
CA ILE A 231 21.26 14.19 -17.28
C ILE A 231 21.80 15.55 -16.82
N ALA A 232 21.01 16.37 -16.12
CA ALA A 232 21.44 17.66 -15.57
C ALA A 232 22.25 17.53 -14.25
N LYS A 233 22.21 16.35 -13.60
CA LYS A 233 22.98 16.06 -12.38
C LYS A 233 23.58 14.66 -12.51
N GLY A 234 24.88 14.59 -12.79
CA GLY A 234 25.61 13.33 -12.89
C GLY A 234 25.27 12.38 -11.73
N ILE A 235 24.76 11.21 -12.10
CA ILE A 235 24.60 9.97 -11.32
C ILE A 235 24.17 10.21 -9.87
N PHE A 236 22.86 10.27 -9.63
CA PHE A 236 22.31 10.11 -8.28
C PHE A 236 21.61 8.76 -8.16
N ASN A 237 22.10 7.96 -7.20
CA ASN A 237 21.47 6.76 -6.72
C ASN A 237 20.01 7.05 -6.39
N ILE A 238 19.10 6.23 -6.93
CA ILE A 238 17.69 6.23 -6.54
C ILE A 238 17.65 5.73 -5.11
N ALA A 239 17.69 6.67 -4.18
CA ALA A 239 17.55 6.44 -2.77
C ALA A 239 16.05 6.57 -2.47
N THR A 240 15.31 5.47 -2.54
CA THR A 240 14.03 5.32 -1.83
C THR A 240 14.35 5.29 -0.34
N THR A 241 14.71 6.46 0.20
CA THR A 241 15.10 6.63 1.60
C THR A 241 13.88 7.07 2.39
N VAL A 242 13.41 6.13 3.20
CA VAL A 242 12.57 6.35 4.37
C VAL A 242 13.15 7.47 5.23
N ALA A 243 12.45 8.61 5.28
CA ALA A 243 12.75 9.68 6.21
C ALA A 243 11.67 9.78 7.29
N GLY A 244 12.11 9.58 8.54
CA GLY A 244 11.27 9.58 9.73
C GLY A 244 10.55 10.91 9.98
N VAL A 245 9.21 10.82 10.02
CA VAL A 245 8.21 11.34 11.00
C VAL A 245 8.29 12.79 11.53
N LYS A 246 9.39 13.56 11.45
CA LYS A 246 9.43 14.92 12.03
C LYS A 246 9.09 16.07 11.08
N GLY A 247 9.25 15.90 9.76
CA GLY A 247 8.94 16.94 8.76
C GLY A 247 7.46 17.02 8.38
N ALA A 248 6.83 15.88 8.10
CA ALA A 248 5.42 15.81 7.66
C ALA A 248 4.42 16.25 8.75
N VAL A 249 4.74 16.03 10.03
CA VAL A 249 3.86 16.41 11.15
C VAL A 249 3.77 17.94 11.31
N MET A 250 4.82 18.69 10.97
CA MET A 250 4.81 20.16 11.08
C MET A 250 4.04 20.84 9.93
N ALA A 251 4.03 20.23 8.73
CA ALA A 251 3.24 20.73 7.60
C ALA A 251 1.73 20.45 7.79
N ALA A 252 1.38 19.26 8.30
CA ALA A 252 -0.01 18.92 8.62
C ALA A 252 -0.59 19.82 9.73
N GLN A 253 0.19 20.16 10.77
CA GLN A 253 -0.27 21.06 11.84
C GLN A 253 -0.47 22.50 11.35
N ALA A 254 0.29 22.99 10.37
CA ALA A 254 0.11 24.32 9.80
C ALA A 254 -1.14 24.42 8.90
N ALA A 255 -1.45 23.36 8.14
CA ALA A 255 -2.67 23.26 7.34
C ALA A 255 -3.93 23.15 8.22
N VAL A 256 -3.89 22.33 9.29
CA VAL A 256 -4.99 22.20 10.25
C VAL A 256 -5.27 23.49 11.01
N LYS A 257 -4.25 24.28 11.37
CA LYS A 257 -4.43 25.57 12.06
C LYS A 257 -5.09 26.63 11.17
N THR A 258 -4.82 26.59 9.88
CA THR A 258 -5.44 27.48 8.89
C THR A 258 -6.92 27.10 8.67
N ALA A 259 -7.23 25.81 8.59
CA ALA A 259 -8.60 25.31 8.47
C ALA A 259 -9.46 25.53 9.74
N GLN A 260 -8.87 25.40 10.94
CA GLN A 260 -9.59 25.62 12.22
C GLN A 260 -10.01 27.08 12.43
N SER A 261 -9.29 28.04 11.85
CA SER A 261 -9.61 29.48 12.00
C SER A 261 -10.86 29.94 11.21
N ALA A 262 -11.34 29.12 10.26
CA ALA A 262 -12.51 29.45 9.43
C ALA A 262 -13.83 28.86 9.93
N ALA A 263 -13.80 28.03 10.98
CA ALA A 263 -14.98 27.34 11.51
C ALA A 263 -15.46 27.97 12.82
N THR A 264 -16.14 29.11 12.76
CA THR A 264 -16.83 29.69 13.93
C THR A 264 -18.35 29.74 13.71
N THR A 265 -19.03 28.74 14.27
CA THR A 265 -20.28 28.81 15.06
C THR A 265 -21.28 29.95 14.77
N LEU A 266 -21.99 29.95 13.63
CA LEU A 266 -23.12 30.88 13.43
C LEU A 266 -24.42 30.29 12.85
N ALA A 267 -24.40 29.11 12.22
CA ALA A 267 -25.59 28.59 11.51
C ALA A 267 -26.66 27.95 12.43
N VAL A 268 -26.28 27.40 13.59
CA VAL A 268 -27.19 26.59 14.43
C VAL A 268 -28.12 27.44 15.31
N GLU A 269 -27.73 28.68 15.65
CA GLU A 269 -28.55 29.53 16.52
C GLU A 269 -29.66 30.30 15.79
N GLN A 270 -29.47 30.67 14.51
CA GLN A 270 -30.46 31.45 13.77
C GLN A 270 -31.71 30.61 13.42
N VAL A 271 -31.54 29.33 13.09
CA VAL A 271 -32.65 28.42 12.78
C VAL A 271 -33.49 28.10 14.02
N LYS A 272 -32.86 28.00 15.20
CA LYS A 272 -33.56 27.78 16.48
C LYS A 272 -34.53 28.91 16.84
N LYS A 273 -34.21 30.16 16.49
CA LYS A 273 -35.03 31.32 16.86
C LYS A 273 -36.29 31.49 16.01
N GLN A 274 -36.30 31.00 14.77
CA GLN A 274 -37.47 31.13 13.88
C GLN A 274 -38.52 30.04 14.12
N LEU A 275 -38.14 28.85 14.57
CA LEU A 275 -39.07 27.72 14.77
C LEU A 275 -39.75 27.67 16.14
N ALA A 276 -39.24 28.39 17.14
CA ALA A 276 -39.73 28.30 18.52
C ALA A 276 -41.11 28.95 18.74
N ASN A 277 -41.64 29.71 17.77
CA ASN A 277 -42.83 30.53 17.97
C ASN A 277 -44.14 29.92 17.45
N GLU A 278 -44.16 28.73 16.83
CA GLU A 278 -45.34 28.34 16.02
C GLU A 278 -45.67 26.84 15.86
N ALA A 279 -45.24 25.94 16.76
CA ALA A 279 -45.52 24.50 16.56
C ALA A 279 -45.88 23.70 17.83
N SER A 280 -46.84 22.79 17.68
CA SER A 280 -47.21 21.78 18.69
C SER A 280 -46.19 20.63 18.75
N ASP A 281 -46.20 19.89 19.86
CA ASP A 281 -45.19 18.85 20.18
C ASP A 281 -45.03 17.76 19.10
N GLN A 282 -46.08 17.44 18.33
CA GLN A 282 -46.03 16.46 17.22
C GLN A 282 -45.33 16.99 15.96
N VAL A 283 -45.48 18.29 15.66
CA VAL A 283 -44.74 18.95 14.56
C VAL A 283 -43.28 19.14 14.96
N MET A 284 -43.02 19.42 16.23
CA MET A 284 -41.66 19.51 16.75
C MET A 284 -40.90 18.18 16.68
N ALA A 285 -41.56 17.02 16.80
CA ALA A 285 -40.91 15.72 16.66
C ALA A 285 -40.44 15.45 15.21
N SER A 286 -41.32 15.63 14.22
CA SER A 286 -41.00 15.41 12.80
C SER A 286 -40.02 16.46 12.26
N VAL A 287 -40.14 17.70 12.71
CA VAL A 287 -39.22 18.79 12.37
C VAL A 287 -37.87 18.60 13.05
N ARG A 288 -37.82 18.14 14.31
CA ARG A 288 -36.57 17.79 14.99
C ARG A 288 -35.88 16.62 14.29
N GLU A 289 -36.61 15.61 13.86
CA GLU A 289 -36.05 14.48 13.10
C GLU A 289 -35.54 14.94 11.72
N SER A 290 -36.30 15.75 10.99
CA SER A 290 -35.89 16.33 9.71
C SER A 290 -34.67 17.25 9.86
N ILE A 291 -34.63 18.11 10.89
CA ILE A 291 -33.49 18.99 11.20
C ILE A 291 -32.28 18.17 11.63
N ILE A 292 -32.44 17.15 12.48
CA ILE A 292 -31.32 16.29 12.89
C ILE A 292 -30.76 15.55 11.68
N ASN A 293 -31.62 15.00 10.81
CA ASN A 293 -31.18 14.29 9.61
C ASN A 293 -30.54 15.23 8.58
N ASN A 294 -31.08 16.43 8.38
CA ASN A 294 -30.50 17.44 7.47
C ASN A 294 -29.20 18.02 8.03
N THR A 295 -29.11 18.26 9.34
CA THR A 295 -27.87 18.74 9.99
C THR A 295 -26.78 17.69 9.92
N LYS A 296 -27.11 16.40 10.14
CA LYS A 296 -26.17 15.29 9.96
C LYS A 296 -25.68 15.20 8.53
N LYS A 297 -26.58 15.30 7.53
CA LYS A 297 -26.20 15.33 6.11
C LYS A 297 -25.28 16.51 5.78
N MET A 298 -25.61 17.72 6.23
CA MET A 298 -24.76 18.90 6.02
C MET A 298 -23.38 18.74 6.68
N LEU A 299 -23.31 18.15 7.87
CA LEU A 299 -22.04 17.90 8.55
C LEU A 299 -21.19 16.87 7.79
N ILE A 300 -21.80 15.79 7.32
CA ILE A 300 -21.13 14.76 6.51
C ILE A 300 -20.61 15.37 5.21
N GLN A 301 -21.44 16.15 4.52
CA GLN A 301 -21.05 16.84 3.28
C GLN A 301 -19.91 17.84 3.51
N LYS A 302 -19.94 18.60 4.61
CA LYS A 302 -18.85 19.50 4.98
C LYS A 302 -17.56 18.75 5.28
N GLN A 303 -17.63 17.68 6.08
CA GLN A 303 -16.47 16.85 6.38
C GLN A 303 -15.88 16.26 5.09
N ALA A 304 -16.71 15.73 4.20
CA ALA A 304 -16.26 15.22 2.91
C ALA A 304 -15.56 16.31 2.09
N ALA A 305 -16.13 17.52 2.03
CA ALA A 305 -15.53 18.64 1.32
C ALA A 305 -14.16 19.05 1.89
N ASP A 306 -14.04 19.15 3.22
CA ASP A 306 -12.78 19.47 3.90
C ASP A 306 -11.71 18.38 3.61
N GLN A 307 -12.11 17.11 3.57
CA GLN A 307 -11.23 15.98 3.23
C GLN A 307 -10.78 16.01 1.76
N MET A 308 -11.68 16.33 0.82
CA MET A 308 -11.32 16.47 -0.60
C MET A 308 -10.32 17.62 -0.84
N ALA A 309 -10.46 18.72 -0.10
CA ALA A 309 -9.50 19.82 -0.15
C ALA A 309 -8.10 19.39 0.36
N LEU A 310 -8.07 18.59 1.45
CA LEU A 310 -6.83 17.99 1.94
C LEU A 310 -6.24 16.98 0.95
N ALA A 311 -7.08 16.22 0.24
CA ALA A 311 -6.64 15.30 -0.81
C ALA A 311 -5.92 16.04 -1.95
N ALA A 312 -6.51 17.15 -2.41
CA ALA A 312 -5.90 18.01 -3.42
C ALA A 312 -4.56 18.60 -2.93
N ALA A 313 -4.50 19.06 -1.68
CA ALA A 313 -3.27 19.59 -1.09
C ALA A 313 -2.19 18.50 -0.97
N ASN A 314 -2.55 17.28 -0.55
CA ASN A 314 -1.63 16.14 -0.48
C ASN A 314 -1.08 15.80 -1.87
N ARG A 315 -1.97 15.67 -2.87
CA ARG A 315 -1.61 15.44 -4.27
C ARG A 315 -0.62 16.50 -4.78
N GLY A 316 -0.85 17.77 -4.46
CA GLY A 316 0.05 18.89 -4.80
C GLY A 316 1.36 18.91 -4.01
N SER A 317 1.44 18.25 -2.85
CA SER A 317 2.63 18.19 -2.01
C SER A 317 3.62 17.08 -2.39
N LEU A 318 3.23 16.18 -3.29
CA LEU A 318 4.12 15.16 -3.86
C LEU A 318 5.31 15.84 -4.56
N SER A 319 6.44 15.15 -4.61
CA SER A 319 7.68 15.69 -5.19
C SER A 319 8.32 14.71 -6.16
N GLY A 320 9.28 15.19 -6.96
CA GLY A 320 10.03 14.36 -7.91
C GLY A 320 9.14 13.64 -8.92
N VAL A 321 9.38 12.34 -9.13
CA VAL A 321 8.60 11.50 -10.05
C VAL A 321 7.15 11.36 -9.59
N SER A 322 6.91 11.27 -8.27
CA SER A 322 5.57 11.18 -7.68
C SER A 322 4.68 12.37 -8.03
N TRP A 323 5.25 13.58 -8.10
CA TRP A 323 4.51 14.76 -8.53
C TRP A 323 4.07 14.68 -10.00
N VAL A 324 4.94 14.14 -10.86
CA VAL A 324 4.60 13.91 -12.27
C VAL A 324 3.51 12.85 -12.38
N ALA A 325 3.59 11.77 -11.59
CA ALA A 325 2.55 10.74 -11.51
C ALA A 325 1.20 11.35 -11.11
N ALA A 326 1.20 12.25 -10.12
CA ALA A 326 0.00 12.94 -9.64
C ALA A 326 -0.77 13.68 -10.74
N SER A 327 -0.11 14.12 -11.82
CA SER A 327 -0.75 14.75 -12.99
C SER A 327 -1.64 13.83 -13.83
N ALA A 328 -1.67 12.52 -13.54
CA ALA A 328 -2.49 11.54 -14.26
C ALA A 328 -3.36 10.68 -13.34
N PHE A 329 -3.59 11.11 -12.09
CA PHE A 329 -4.44 10.37 -11.16
C PHE A 329 -5.89 10.21 -11.68
N ASP A 330 -6.42 11.24 -12.33
CA ASP A 330 -7.72 11.23 -13.01
C ASP A 330 -7.79 10.22 -14.17
N LYS A 331 -6.67 10.02 -14.88
CA LYS A 331 -6.57 9.03 -15.95
C LYS A 331 -6.43 7.61 -15.39
N ALA A 332 -5.66 7.45 -14.32
CA ALA A 332 -5.55 6.19 -13.59
C ALA A 332 -6.92 5.74 -13.03
N ASP A 333 -7.73 6.69 -12.54
CA ASP A 333 -9.11 6.45 -12.13
C ASP A 333 -9.98 5.93 -13.27
N GLN A 334 -9.95 6.61 -14.42
CA GLN A 334 -10.71 6.20 -15.61
C GLN A 334 -10.27 4.83 -16.12
N TRP A 335 -8.96 4.59 -16.17
CA TRP A 335 -8.36 3.31 -16.54
C TRP A 335 -8.86 2.16 -15.66
N ALA A 336 -8.84 2.37 -14.34
CA ALA A 336 -9.29 1.38 -13.37
C ALA A 336 -10.80 1.11 -13.50
N LEU A 337 -11.63 2.14 -13.66
CA LEU A 337 -13.08 2.01 -13.81
C LEU A 337 -13.47 1.25 -15.07
N GLU A 338 -12.76 1.44 -16.17
CA GLU A 338 -13.01 0.70 -17.39
C GLU A 338 -12.70 -0.80 -17.20
N ARG A 339 -11.56 -1.11 -16.58
CA ARG A 339 -11.04 -2.47 -16.47
C ARG A 339 -11.70 -3.30 -15.37
N ILE A 340 -12.12 -2.68 -14.27
CA ILE A 340 -12.83 -3.38 -13.20
C ILE A 340 -14.16 -3.95 -13.74
N ARG A 341 -14.82 -3.24 -14.65
CA ARG A 341 -16.03 -3.71 -15.35
C ARG A 341 -15.75 -4.85 -16.31
N LYS A 342 -14.64 -4.80 -17.06
CA LYS A 342 -14.21 -5.90 -17.95
C LYS A 342 -13.95 -7.20 -17.17
N LEU A 343 -13.62 -7.09 -15.88
CA LEU A 343 -13.45 -8.21 -14.96
C LEU A 343 -14.73 -8.67 -14.26
N ASN A 344 -15.89 -8.07 -14.55
CA ASN A 344 -17.17 -8.29 -13.85
C ASN A 344 -17.06 -8.09 -12.33
N ALA A 345 -16.21 -7.17 -11.89
CA ALA A 345 -16.08 -6.76 -10.50
C ALA A 345 -16.96 -5.53 -10.22
N ASP A 346 -17.22 -5.24 -8.94
CA ASP A 346 -18.07 -4.12 -8.53
C ASP A 346 -17.48 -2.76 -8.96
N PRO A 347 -18.13 -2.02 -9.88
CA PRO A 347 -17.65 -0.70 -10.28
C PRO A 347 -17.77 0.36 -9.18
N LEU A 348 -18.46 0.06 -8.07
CA LEU A 348 -18.59 0.94 -6.91
C LEU A 348 -17.39 0.86 -5.95
N ALA A 349 -16.44 -0.05 -6.18
CA ALA A 349 -15.26 -0.24 -5.34
C ALA A 349 -14.45 1.06 -5.11
N ALA A 350 -14.32 1.88 -6.16
CA ALA A 350 -13.65 3.18 -6.09
C ALA A 350 -14.31 4.13 -5.07
N PHE A 351 -15.64 4.19 -5.10
CA PHE A 351 -16.43 5.13 -4.30
C PHE A 351 -16.61 4.64 -2.86
N THR A 352 -16.75 3.33 -2.67
CA THR A 352 -16.77 2.71 -1.33
C THR A 352 -15.43 2.90 -0.63
N LEU A 353 -14.31 2.68 -1.32
CA LEU A 353 -12.97 2.97 -0.81
C LEU A 353 -12.80 4.45 -0.44
N HIS A 354 -13.19 5.36 -1.33
CA HIS A 354 -13.19 6.80 -1.06
C HIS A 354 -13.95 7.15 0.23
N GLN A 355 -15.14 6.59 0.42
CA GLN A 355 -15.94 6.82 1.63
C GLN A 355 -15.32 6.23 2.90
N LYS A 356 -14.69 5.05 2.81
CA LYS A 356 -13.91 4.50 3.93
C LYS A 356 -12.79 5.45 4.36
N LEU A 357 -12.07 6.03 3.40
CA LEU A 357 -10.98 6.97 3.67
C LEU A 357 -11.49 8.28 4.30
N ILE A 358 -12.65 8.80 3.85
CA ILE A 358 -13.31 9.94 4.51
C ILE A 358 -13.69 9.60 5.94
N GLY A 359 -14.31 8.43 6.16
CA GLY A 359 -14.77 7.98 7.47
C GLY A 359 -13.62 7.81 8.47
N ALA A 360 -12.46 7.34 7.99
CA ALA A 360 -11.26 7.15 8.79
C ALA A 360 -10.38 8.42 8.90
N GLY A 361 -10.66 9.46 8.10
CA GLY A 361 -9.88 10.70 8.08
C GLY A 361 -8.50 10.57 7.43
N TYR A 362 -8.31 9.58 6.55
CA TYR A 362 -7.05 9.30 5.88
C TYR A 362 -6.86 10.18 4.63
N SER A 363 -6.74 11.49 4.84
CA SER A 363 -6.75 12.50 3.78
C SER A 363 -5.55 12.47 2.84
N ALA A 364 -4.47 11.79 3.22
CA ALA A 364 -3.20 11.74 2.48
C ALA A 364 -3.13 10.60 1.45
N ASN A 365 -4.25 9.97 1.09
CA ASN A 365 -4.30 8.82 0.19
C ASN A 365 -4.64 9.21 -1.24
N ALA A 366 -3.95 8.63 -2.23
CA ALA A 366 -4.30 8.80 -3.65
C ALA A 366 -5.70 8.29 -4.02
N PHE A 367 -6.30 7.43 -3.20
CA PHE A 367 -7.66 6.91 -3.40
C PHE A 367 -8.76 7.79 -2.78
N LEU A 368 -8.38 8.82 -2.03
CA LEU A 368 -9.30 9.88 -1.67
C LEU A 368 -9.37 10.87 -2.84
N PHE A 369 -10.45 10.80 -3.63
CA PHE A 369 -10.69 11.75 -4.71
C PHE A 369 -10.75 13.19 -4.21
N ASP A 370 -10.04 14.08 -4.92
CA ASP A 370 -10.31 15.51 -4.87
C ASP A 370 -11.59 15.82 -5.68
N ALA A 371 -12.05 17.08 -5.63
CA ALA A 371 -13.30 17.48 -6.29
C ALA A 371 -13.28 17.24 -7.81
N GLU A 372 -12.15 17.50 -8.46
CA GLU A 372 -11.99 17.38 -9.92
C GLU A 372 -12.03 15.90 -10.36
N ARG A 373 -11.30 15.04 -9.65
CA ARG A 373 -11.30 13.60 -9.91
C ARG A 373 -12.66 12.97 -9.65
N LEU A 374 -13.33 13.38 -8.56
CA LEU A 374 -14.66 12.88 -8.25
C LEU A 374 -15.67 13.29 -9.33
N ASP A 375 -15.64 14.54 -9.78
CA ASP A 375 -16.53 15.03 -10.86
C ASP A 375 -16.31 14.27 -12.17
N THR A 376 -15.05 14.06 -12.54
CA THR A 376 -14.67 13.27 -13.72
C THR A 376 -15.20 11.84 -13.63
N LEU A 377 -15.00 11.18 -12.49
CA LEU A 377 -15.51 9.83 -12.25
C LEU A 377 -17.05 9.77 -12.21
N MET A 378 -17.72 10.79 -11.68
CA MET A 378 -19.18 10.86 -11.66
C MET A 378 -19.77 11.06 -13.06
N THR A 379 -19.06 11.80 -13.93
CA THR A 379 -19.42 11.91 -15.36
C THR A 379 -19.31 10.53 -16.03
N ARG A 380 -18.23 9.80 -15.79
CA ARG A 380 -18.09 8.42 -16.30
C ARG A 380 -19.13 7.47 -15.73
N ALA A 381 -19.45 7.58 -14.44
CA ALA A 381 -20.50 6.79 -13.79
C ALA A 381 -21.87 7.01 -14.45
N ASP A 382 -22.16 8.24 -14.88
CA ASP A 382 -23.37 8.59 -15.63
C ASP A 382 -23.40 7.93 -17.01
N GLU A 383 -22.31 8.03 -17.77
CA GLU A 383 -22.18 7.42 -19.10
C GLU A 383 -22.42 5.91 -19.09
N ILE A 384 -22.07 5.24 -17.99
CA ILE A 384 -22.19 3.79 -17.85
C ILE A 384 -23.44 3.36 -17.05
N GLY A 385 -24.28 4.32 -16.67
CA GLY A 385 -25.58 4.08 -16.03
C GLY A 385 -25.52 3.63 -14.58
N ILE A 386 -24.49 4.02 -13.81
CA ILE A 386 -24.34 3.68 -12.38
C ILE A 386 -24.37 4.89 -11.44
N ARG A 387 -24.78 6.07 -11.94
CA ARG A 387 -24.69 7.34 -11.20
C ARG A 387 -25.51 7.30 -9.91
N ASP A 388 -26.71 6.73 -9.94
CA ASP A 388 -27.60 6.70 -8.78
C ASP A 388 -27.02 5.83 -7.66
N GLU A 389 -26.41 4.68 -8.00
CA GLU A 389 -25.72 3.83 -7.05
C GLU A 389 -24.48 4.53 -6.46
N VAL A 390 -23.73 5.25 -7.29
CA VAL A 390 -22.59 6.05 -6.83
C VAL A 390 -23.03 7.11 -5.83
N VAL A 391 -24.08 7.88 -6.14
CA VAL A 391 -24.62 8.90 -5.22
C VAL A 391 -25.09 8.27 -3.91
N ALA A 392 -25.70 7.09 -3.96
CA ALA A 392 -26.10 6.35 -2.77
C ALA A 392 -24.89 5.93 -1.91
N VAL A 393 -23.85 5.37 -2.53
CA VAL A 393 -22.59 5.01 -1.83
C VAL A 393 -21.95 6.25 -1.20
N LEU A 394 -21.98 7.38 -1.89
CA LEU A 394 -21.42 8.64 -1.41
C LEU A 394 -22.28 9.35 -0.34
N ASN A 395 -23.34 8.71 0.15
CA ASN A 395 -24.31 9.27 1.10
C ASN A 395 -24.92 10.60 0.63
N GLY A 396 -25.06 10.80 -0.69
CA GLY A 396 -25.53 12.04 -1.29
C GLY A 396 -24.48 13.15 -1.37
N THR A 397 -23.19 12.82 -1.25
CA THR A 397 -22.08 13.75 -1.52
C THR A 397 -21.78 13.76 -3.02
N SER A 398 -22.08 14.88 -3.68
CA SER A 398 -21.67 15.20 -5.06
C SER A 398 -20.79 16.46 -5.07
N PRO A 399 -19.83 16.63 -5.99
CA PRO A 399 -19.10 17.88 -6.20
C PRO A 399 -20.02 19.10 -6.27
N ASP A 400 -21.16 18.98 -6.96
CA ASP A 400 -22.18 20.03 -7.09
C ASP A 400 -22.80 20.45 -5.75
N THR A 401 -22.92 19.50 -4.82
CA THR A 401 -23.48 19.74 -3.48
C THR A 401 -22.43 20.23 -2.48
N ALA A 402 -21.15 20.00 -2.76
CA ALA A 402 -20.05 20.36 -1.87
C ALA A 402 -19.54 21.80 -2.10
N GLY A 403 -19.92 22.45 -3.20
CA GLY A 403 -19.54 23.84 -3.50
C GLY A 403 -18.04 24.04 -3.67
N LEU A 404 -17.31 22.97 -4.00
CA LEU A 404 -15.85 22.98 -4.13
C LEU A 404 -15.43 23.36 -5.56
N ALA A 405 -14.59 24.38 -5.68
CA ALA A 405 -13.94 24.69 -6.96
C ALA A 405 -12.81 23.67 -7.21
N PRO A 406 -12.64 23.18 -8.45
CA PRO A 406 -11.52 22.29 -8.78
C PRO A 406 -10.19 23.01 -8.58
N ALA A 407 -9.29 22.39 -7.81
CA ALA A 407 -7.93 22.86 -7.64
C ALA A 407 -7.06 22.19 -8.70
N SER A 408 -6.73 22.92 -9.77
CA SER A 408 -5.88 22.41 -10.84
C SER A 408 -4.45 22.20 -10.35
N MET A 409 -3.84 21.09 -10.77
CA MET A 409 -2.40 20.88 -10.58
C MET A 409 -1.59 21.76 -11.56
N PRO A 410 -0.49 22.40 -11.12
CA PRO A 410 0.47 23.01 -12.04
C PRO A 410 1.12 21.94 -12.93
N LEU A 411 1.31 22.25 -14.22
CA LEU A 411 1.91 21.32 -15.18
C LEU A 411 3.41 21.12 -14.89
N SER A 412 3.93 19.95 -15.25
CA SER A 412 5.37 19.64 -15.15
C SER A 412 6.28 20.57 -15.94
N SER A 413 5.73 21.26 -16.94
CA SER A 413 6.41 22.25 -17.75
C SER A 413 6.58 23.61 -17.08
N ASP A 414 5.87 23.89 -16.00
CA ASP A 414 5.67 25.26 -15.51
C ASP A 414 6.63 25.63 -14.35
N MET A 415 7.56 24.75 -13.97
CA MET A 415 8.49 25.02 -12.87
C MET A 415 9.84 25.58 -13.35
N PRO A 416 10.29 26.73 -12.81
CA PRO A 416 11.68 27.15 -12.94
C PRO A 416 12.59 26.21 -12.12
N ALA A 417 13.74 25.85 -12.70
CA ALA A 417 14.70 24.90 -12.11
C ALA A 417 15.22 25.28 -10.70
N SER A 418 15.01 26.52 -10.27
CA SER A 418 15.41 27.07 -8.97
C SER A 418 14.48 26.72 -7.80
N ASP A 419 13.22 26.33 -8.08
CA ASP A 419 12.28 25.89 -7.04
C ASP A 419 12.38 24.38 -6.74
N MET A 420 13.32 23.69 -7.40
CA MET A 420 13.70 22.30 -7.11
C MET A 420 14.50 22.22 -5.79
N VAL A 421 13.82 22.39 -4.65
CA VAL A 421 14.34 21.91 -3.37
C VAL A 421 14.22 20.39 -3.36
N LEU A 422 15.26 19.72 -3.89
CA LEU A 422 15.61 18.37 -3.46
C LEU A 422 15.98 18.48 -1.97
N GLN A 423 15.00 18.31 -1.10
CA GLN A 423 15.27 18.13 0.32
C GLN A 423 15.83 16.70 0.49
N SER A 424 17.09 16.51 0.11
CA SER A 424 17.87 15.35 0.53
C SER A 424 18.26 15.55 2.00
N ALA A 425 17.31 15.31 2.89
CA ALA A 425 17.66 14.99 4.27
C ALA A 425 17.90 13.49 4.29
N ASP A 426 19.16 13.06 4.36
CA ASP A 426 19.52 11.69 4.77
C ASP A 426 19.12 11.49 6.24
N PRO A 427 18.31 10.47 6.59
CA PRO A 427 18.21 10.01 7.97
C PRO A 427 18.47 8.50 8.06
N ALA A 428 18.89 8.07 9.24
CA ALA A 428 19.53 6.77 9.47
C ALA A 428 18.71 5.55 9.01
N ARG A 429 19.41 4.65 8.29
CA ARG A 429 19.05 3.24 8.05
C ARG A 429 18.67 2.55 9.38
N SER A 430 17.45 2.04 9.49
CA SER A 430 17.19 0.85 10.31
C SER A 430 17.50 -0.37 9.45
N ALA A 431 18.54 -1.12 9.79
CA ALA A 431 19.04 -2.27 9.02
C ALA A 431 18.03 -3.44 8.86
N GLY A 432 16.83 -3.35 9.43
CA GLY A 432 15.79 -4.38 9.39
C GLY A 432 14.75 -4.25 8.27
N ALA A 433 14.65 -3.11 7.57
CA ALA A 433 13.66 -2.92 6.50
C ALA A 433 14.03 -3.61 5.18
N ASP A 434 15.32 -3.84 4.91
CA ASP A 434 15.84 -4.44 3.66
C ASP A 434 15.46 -5.95 3.45
N LEU A 435 14.62 -6.55 4.31
CA LEU A 435 14.37 -8.01 4.37
C LEU A 435 12.91 -8.41 4.17
N LEU A 436 12.18 -7.57 3.43
CA LEU A 436 10.88 -7.90 2.86
C LEU A 436 11.00 -7.98 1.34
N MET A 437 10.23 -8.87 0.72
CA MET A 437 10.20 -8.98 -0.75
C MET A 437 9.77 -7.67 -1.43
N SER A 438 8.95 -6.85 -0.76
CA SER A 438 8.57 -5.50 -1.21
C SER A 438 9.66 -4.44 -1.02
N ASP A 439 10.65 -4.71 -0.17
CA ASP A 439 11.63 -3.71 0.27
C ASP A 439 13.04 -4.04 -0.25
N SER A 440 13.20 -5.13 -1.01
CA SER A 440 14.48 -5.46 -1.62
C SER A 440 14.81 -4.39 -2.66
N ASN A 441 15.81 -3.57 -2.33
CA ASN A 441 16.54 -2.71 -3.27
C ASN A 441 17.28 -3.58 -4.30
N THR A 442 16.56 -4.23 -5.22
CA THR A 442 17.12 -4.49 -6.53
C THR A 442 17.27 -3.12 -7.17
N SER A 443 18.52 -2.72 -7.33
CA SER A 443 18.95 -1.67 -8.26
C SER A 443 17.99 -1.63 -9.44
N LEU A 444 17.39 -0.47 -9.69
CA LEU A 444 16.70 -0.14 -10.95
C LEU A 444 17.73 -0.11 -12.10
N ASP A 445 18.54 -1.17 -12.23
CA ASP A 445 19.30 -1.45 -13.43
C ASP A 445 18.30 -1.94 -14.46
N LEU A 446 17.83 -0.94 -15.21
CA LEU A 446 16.88 -1.02 -16.29
C LEU A 446 17.29 -2.10 -17.30
N PRO A 447 16.44 -3.08 -17.62
CA PRO A 447 16.48 -3.64 -18.96
C PRO A 447 16.10 -2.50 -19.91
N LEU A 448 17.04 -2.08 -20.76
CA LEU A 448 16.72 -1.33 -21.97
C LEU A 448 15.66 -2.13 -22.72
N GLU A 449 14.45 -1.57 -22.87
CA GLU A 449 13.38 -2.16 -23.68
C GLU A 449 13.98 -2.59 -25.03
N THR A 450 13.86 -3.88 -25.34
CA THR A 450 14.12 -4.38 -26.68
C THR A 450 13.09 -3.74 -27.59
N LYS A 451 13.50 -2.67 -28.30
CA LYS A 451 12.79 -2.19 -29.48
C LYS A 451 12.57 -3.38 -30.39
N ASN A 452 11.33 -3.85 -30.49
CA ASN A 452 10.75 -4.50 -31.66
C ASN A 452 9.25 -4.68 -31.42
N LYS A 453 8.46 -3.70 -31.86
CA LYS A 453 7.22 -3.98 -32.56
C LYS A 453 7.28 -3.27 -33.93
N PRO A 454 6.81 -3.94 -35.00
CA PRO A 454 6.87 -3.43 -36.36
C PRO A 454 6.07 -2.14 -36.56
#